data_AF-A0A832K333-F1
#
_entry.id   AF-A0A832K333-F1
#
_cell.length_a   1.000
_cell.length_b   1.000
_cell.length_c   1.000
_cell.angle_alpha   90.00
_cell.angle_beta   90.00
_cell.angle_gamma   90.00
#
_symmetry.space_group_name_H-M   'P 1'
#
loop_
_entity.id
_entity.type
_entity.pdbx_description
1 polymer ?
#
loop_
_entity_poly.entity_id
_entity_poly.type
_entity_poly.pdbx_seq_one_letter_code
_entity_poly.pdbx_strand_id
1 'polypeptide(L)'
;MSLGKRILLSIILISTLILIIVIMLSNFTIKNNIVEIVVLSNSTRLKSGDYIVIKIINIKDKDLDVIIKPTEIFEIRSKILNGSSIEVHAIIKANENLRGFLKGSICLGRDNVVIYEKTFYFILNQEDPIIETEGIILTIHENYTLTVWHWDIEIPYRTESKLFIAPMLKNFTLLRDYLEYEVYVGRIMYRSGAWWPLRGFGVHIVNKTLDDLFDIRVENNLILLNVTFIPNEARGVTVVYKGVIEPTCTWKHCVVKLNMGFNNKPYFYILIPGKYDITLFKVSEEVLNTVECIYAPRGFKCYLMKYEKAILSSYELQLHFKEE
;
A
#
# COMPACT_ATOMS: atom_id res chain seq x y z
N MET A 1 -44.71 -24.38 29.73
CA MET A 1 -44.71 -23.11 28.95
C MET A 1 -45.93 -23.15 28.04
N SER A 2 -46.85 -22.17 28.13
CA SER A 2 -48.09 -22.20 27.35
C SER A 2 -47.80 -22.14 25.85
N LEU A 3 -48.67 -22.74 25.03
CA LEU A 3 -48.54 -22.79 23.57
C LEU A 3 -48.33 -21.40 22.96
N GLY A 4 -49.02 -20.38 23.50
CA GLY A 4 -48.85 -18.97 23.10
C GLY A 4 -47.46 -18.40 23.37
N LYS A 5 -46.78 -18.77 24.46
CA LYS A 5 -45.39 -18.35 24.74
C LYS A 5 -44.39 -18.98 23.78
N ARG A 6 -44.64 -20.21 23.30
CA ARG A 6 -43.77 -20.88 22.30
C ARG A 6 -43.90 -20.24 20.92
N ILE A 7 -45.12 -19.93 20.51
CA ILE A 7 -45.39 -19.26 19.22
C ILE A 7 -44.76 -17.86 19.21
N LEU A 8 -44.90 -17.09 20.29
CA LEU A 8 -44.30 -15.75 20.41
C LEU A 8 -42.77 -15.80 20.35
N LEU A 9 -42.14 -16.76 21.03
CA LEU A 9 -40.68 -16.93 20.98
C LEU A 9 -40.22 -17.28 19.56
N SER A 10 -40.92 -18.17 18.85
CA SER A 10 -40.59 -18.53 17.48
C SER A 10 -40.70 -17.34 16.52
N ILE A 11 -41.73 -16.49 16.67
CA ILE A 11 -41.89 -15.28 15.85
C ILE A 11 -40.74 -14.30 16.08
N ILE A 12 -40.35 -14.07 17.34
CA ILE A 12 -39.21 -13.20 17.69
C ILE A 12 -37.90 -13.76 17.14
N LEU A 13 -37.70 -15.08 17.22
CA LEU A 13 -36.50 -15.73 16.68
C LEU A 13 -36.42 -15.60 15.16
N ILE A 14 -37.56 -15.77 14.47
CA ILE A 14 -37.63 -15.63 13.01
C ILE A 14 -37.41 -14.18 12.59
N SER A 15 -38.02 -13.20 13.29
CA SER A 15 -37.86 -11.79 12.93
C SER A 15 -36.45 -11.28 13.19
N THR A 16 -35.80 -11.69 14.28
CA THR A 16 -34.38 -11.39 14.54
C THR A 16 -33.46 -12.07 13.53
N LEU A 17 -33.71 -13.33 13.15
CA LEU A 17 -32.93 -14.01 12.13
C LEU A 17 -33.07 -13.33 10.75
N ILE A 18 -34.28 -12.94 10.36
CA ILE A 18 -34.53 -12.18 9.13
C ILE A 18 -33.80 -10.84 9.17
N LEU A 19 -33.85 -10.12 10.29
CA LEU A 19 -33.15 -8.85 10.45
C LEU A 19 -31.62 -9.02 10.33
N ILE A 20 -31.04 -10.05 10.95
CA ILE A 20 -29.62 -10.37 10.82
C ILE A 20 -29.26 -10.70 9.37
N ILE A 21 -30.07 -11.50 8.68
CA ILE A 21 -29.87 -11.84 7.27
C ILE A 21 -29.95 -10.59 6.39
N VAL A 22 -30.92 -9.69 6.63
CA VAL A 22 -31.05 -8.43 5.89
C VAL A 22 -29.84 -7.53 6.13
N ILE A 23 -29.36 -7.39 7.37
CA ILE A 23 -28.15 -6.61 7.70
C ILE A 23 -26.90 -7.21 7.04
N MET A 24 -26.77 -8.54 7.06
CA MET A 24 -25.68 -9.26 6.41
C MET A 24 -25.72 -9.06 4.89
N LEU A 25 -26.90 -9.17 4.26
CA LEU A 25 -27.10 -8.96 2.84
C LEU A 25 -26.85 -7.51 2.44
N SER A 26 -27.31 -6.52 3.20
CA SER A 26 -27.05 -5.10 2.91
C SER A 26 -25.56 -4.78 3.03
N ASN A 27 -24.88 -5.28 4.05
CA ASN A 27 -23.42 -5.14 4.19
C ASN A 27 -22.67 -5.83 3.05
N PHE A 28 -23.12 -7.01 2.61
CA PHE A 28 -22.54 -7.74 1.48
C PHE A 28 -22.74 -7.00 0.16
N THR A 29 -23.92 -6.43 -0.07
CA THR A 29 -24.25 -5.73 -1.32
C THR A 29 -23.45 -4.43 -1.45
N ILE A 30 -23.23 -3.70 -0.34
CA ILE A 30 -22.50 -2.43 -0.34
C ILE A 30 -20.98 -2.65 -0.40
N LYS A 31 -20.44 -3.72 0.21
CA LYS A 31 -19.03 -4.10 0.08
C LYS A 31 -18.64 -4.43 -1.38
N ASN A 32 -19.61 -4.89 -2.18
CA ASN A 32 -19.48 -5.09 -3.63
C ASN A 32 -19.70 -3.81 -4.47
N ASN A 33 -20.03 -2.67 -3.84
CA ASN A 33 -20.36 -1.40 -4.51
C ASN A 33 -19.30 -0.31 -4.33
N ILE A 34 -18.15 -0.61 -3.71
CA ILE A 34 -17.00 0.29 -3.59
C ILE A 34 -15.79 -0.50 -4.08
N VAL A 35 -15.15 -0.03 -5.15
CA VAL A 35 -14.07 -0.79 -5.81
C VAL A 35 -12.72 -0.47 -5.16
N GLU A 36 -12.46 0.80 -4.87
CA GLU A 36 -11.16 1.22 -4.34
C GLU A 36 -11.26 2.47 -3.46
N ILE A 37 -10.48 2.49 -2.37
CA ILE A 37 -10.20 3.69 -1.58
C ILE A 37 -8.70 3.89 -1.53
N VAL A 38 -8.25 5.05 -2.00
CA VAL A 38 -6.83 5.45 -2.02
C VAL A 38 -6.67 6.72 -1.21
N VAL A 39 -5.70 6.73 -0.31
CA VAL A 39 -5.35 7.90 0.50
C VAL A 39 -4.03 8.47 -0.01
N LEU A 40 -4.05 9.71 -0.47
CA LEU A 40 -2.93 10.40 -1.11
C LEU A 40 -2.51 11.62 -0.29
N SER A 41 -1.24 11.97 -0.36
CA SER A 41 -0.69 13.18 0.24
C SER A 41 0.57 13.64 -0.51
N ASN A 42 1.12 14.79 -0.11
CA ASN A 42 2.40 15.27 -0.63
C ASN A 42 3.61 14.54 -0.03
N SER A 43 3.46 13.87 1.10
CA SER A 43 4.50 13.12 1.80
C SER A 43 3.87 12.07 2.72
N THR A 44 4.58 10.98 3.00
CA THR A 44 4.19 10.05 4.09
C THR A 44 4.41 10.65 5.47
N ARG A 45 5.26 11.68 5.57
CA ARG A 45 5.52 12.49 6.75
C ARG A 45 4.57 13.68 6.75
N LEU A 46 3.63 13.66 7.68
CA LEU A 46 2.57 14.65 7.82
C LEU A 46 2.82 15.54 9.04
N LYS A 47 2.42 16.80 8.91
CA LYS A 47 2.46 17.83 9.96
C LYS A 47 1.12 18.52 10.06
N SER A 48 0.92 19.24 11.16
CA SER A 48 -0.25 20.11 11.32
C SER A 48 -0.40 21.06 10.13
N GLY A 49 -1.60 21.12 9.57
CA GLY A 49 -1.90 21.95 8.40
C GLY A 49 -1.72 21.24 7.05
N ASP A 50 -1.06 20.08 7.00
CA ASP A 50 -0.98 19.29 5.78
C ASP A 50 -2.34 18.71 5.39
N TYR A 51 -2.50 18.41 4.10
CA TYR A 51 -3.72 17.82 3.56
C TYR A 51 -3.49 16.37 3.13
N ILE A 52 -4.51 15.56 3.36
CA ILE A 52 -4.69 14.27 2.71
C ILE A 52 -5.91 14.32 1.79
N VAL A 53 -5.83 13.60 0.69
CA VAL A 53 -6.90 13.44 -0.28
C VAL A 53 -7.30 11.97 -0.31
N ILE A 54 -8.55 11.70 0.02
CA ILE A 54 -9.12 10.35 0.01
C ILE A 54 -9.98 10.24 -1.23
N LYS A 55 -9.58 9.36 -2.15
CA LYS A 55 -10.33 9.06 -3.37
C LYS A 55 -11.08 7.75 -3.18
N ILE A 56 -12.41 7.82 -3.26
CA ILE A 56 -13.31 6.66 -3.19
C ILE A 56 -13.86 6.46 -4.59
N ILE A 57 -13.56 5.33 -5.21
CA ILE A 57 -13.77 5.07 -6.63
C ILE A 57 -14.88 4.03 -6.83
N ASN A 58 -15.70 4.25 -7.85
CA ASN A 58 -16.82 3.39 -8.27
C ASN A 58 -17.84 3.16 -7.16
N ILE A 59 -18.24 4.24 -6.49
CA ILE A 59 -19.25 4.22 -5.44
C ILE A 59 -20.67 4.36 -6.03
N LYS A 60 -21.54 3.38 -5.78
CA LYS A 60 -22.95 3.45 -6.19
C LYS A 60 -23.81 4.28 -5.24
N ASP A 61 -23.51 4.24 -3.95
CA ASP A 61 -24.25 4.97 -2.91
C ASP A 61 -23.46 6.22 -2.47
N LYS A 62 -23.87 7.38 -2.98
CA LYS A 62 -23.14 8.65 -2.81
C LYS A 62 -23.40 9.33 -1.46
N ASP A 63 -24.44 8.89 -0.77
CA ASP A 63 -24.90 9.45 0.51
C ASP A 63 -24.26 8.75 1.71
N LEU A 64 -23.11 8.11 1.50
CA LEU A 64 -22.31 7.53 2.57
C LEU A 64 -21.56 8.63 3.33
N ASP A 65 -21.64 8.54 4.66
CA ASP A 65 -20.83 9.33 5.58
C ASP A 65 -19.38 8.84 5.52
N VAL A 66 -18.45 9.78 5.51
CA VAL A 66 -17.01 9.49 5.56
C VAL A 66 -16.48 9.95 6.90
N ILE A 67 -15.90 9.03 7.66
CA ILE A 67 -15.25 9.30 8.93
C ILE A 67 -13.79 8.89 8.83
N ILE A 68 -12.88 9.78 9.24
CA ILE A 68 -11.45 9.51 9.27
C ILE A 68 -11.04 9.35 10.73
N LYS A 69 -10.49 8.20 11.06
CA LYS A 69 -9.94 7.91 12.40
C LYS A 69 -8.41 7.90 12.36
N PRO A 70 -7.73 8.35 13.42
CA PRO A 70 -8.29 9.00 14.63
C PRO A 70 -8.88 10.40 14.36
N THR A 71 -10.10 10.65 14.85
CA THR A 71 -10.83 11.91 14.58
C THR A 71 -10.19 13.10 15.28
N GLU A 72 -9.34 12.89 16.28
CA GLU A 72 -8.52 13.90 16.94
C GLU A 72 -7.37 14.41 16.07
N ILE A 73 -6.94 13.67 15.03
CA ILE A 73 -5.87 14.06 14.11
C ILE A 73 -6.43 14.67 12.83
N PHE A 74 -7.53 14.13 12.30
CA PHE A 74 -8.03 14.53 10.97
C PHE A 74 -9.31 15.35 11.07
N GLU A 75 -9.41 16.39 10.24
CA GLU A 75 -10.62 17.18 10.06
C GLU A 75 -10.99 17.23 8.57
N ILE A 76 -12.18 16.76 8.23
CA ILE A 76 -12.69 16.82 6.86
C ILE A 76 -13.06 18.27 6.53
N ARG A 77 -12.47 18.81 5.47
CA ARG A 77 -12.72 20.18 4.98
C ARG A 77 -13.75 20.21 3.87
N SER A 78 -13.72 19.23 2.98
CA SER A 78 -14.66 19.16 1.86
C SER A 78 -14.85 17.73 1.37
N LYS A 79 -16.02 17.51 0.77
CA LYS A 79 -16.41 16.29 0.07
C LYS A 79 -16.92 16.70 -1.31
N ILE A 80 -16.25 16.24 -2.36
CA ILE A 80 -16.54 16.55 -3.75
C ILE A 80 -17.07 15.29 -4.44
N LEU A 81 -18.19 15.42 -5.13
CA LEU A 81 -18.84 14.32 -5.86
C LEU A 81 -18.52 14.44 -7.36
N ASN A 82 -17.77 13.47 -7.90
CA ASN A 82 -17.33 13.44 -9.29
C ASN A 82 -17.80 12.16 -9.98
N GLY A 83 -18.96 12.19 -10.63
CA GLY A 83 -19.48 11.03 -11.36
C GLY A 83 -19.67 9.84 -10.43
N SER A 84 -18.91 8.76 -10.62
CA SER A 84 -18.91 7.56 -9.77
C SER A 84 -17.85 7.59 -8.65
N SER A 85 -17.26 8.75 -8.36
CA SER A 85 -16.21 8.89 -7.35
C SER A 85 -16.53 10.00 -6.33
N ILE A 86 -16.00 9.84 -5.13
CA ILE A 86 -16.00 10.86 -4.08
C ILE A 86 -14.56 11.20 -3.76
N GLU A 87 -14.25 12.50 -3.73
CA GLU A 87 -12.98 13.02 -3.25
C GLU A 87 -13.20 13.75 -1.94
N VAL A 88 -12.54 13.29 -0.88
CA VAL A 88 -12.61 13.91 0.46
C VAL A 88 -11.27 14.54 0.77
N HIS A 89 -11.28 15.84 1.04
CA HIS A 89 -10.10 16.57 1.49
C HIS A 89 -10.17 16.70 3.00
N ALA A 90 -9.13 16.23 3.67
CA ALA A 90 -8.98 16.39 5.10
C ALA A 90 -7.65 17.05 5.43
N ILE A 91 -7.65 17.83 6.50
CA ILE A 91 -6.47 18.50 7.04
C ILE A 91 -6.03 17.80 8.32
N ILE A 92 -4.73 17.80 8.56
CA ILE A 92 -4.15 17.38 9.84
C ILE A 92 -4.31 18.52 10.85
N LYS A 93 -4.99 18.24 11.95
CA LYS A 93 -5.14 19.15 13.08
C LYS A 93 -3.84 19.29 13.86
N ALA A 94 -3.69 20.43 14.53
CA ALA A 94 -2.59 20.65 15.47
C ALA A 94 -2.68 19.66 16.63
N ASN A 95 -1.72 18.73 16.70
CA ASN A 95 -1.56 17.84 17.84
C ASN A 95 -0.07 17.51 18.02
N GLU A 96 0.65 18.41 18.69
CA GLU A 96 2.10 18.32 18.88
C GLU A 96 2.53 17.12 19.77
N ASN A 97 1.58 16.56 20.54
CA ASN A 97 1.86 15.46 21.46
C ASN A 97 1.94 14.09 20.78
N LEU A 98 1.36 13.95 19.59
CA LEU A 98 1.43 12.71 18.80
C LEU A 98 2.58 12.81 17.80
N ARG A 99 3.46 11.81 17.81
CA ARG A 99 4.61 11.73 16.90
C ARG A 99 4.93 10.29 16.52
N GLY A 100 5.55 10.12 15.36
CA GLY A 100 6.05 8.83 14.88
C GLY A 100 5.10 8.12 13.92
N PHE A 101 5.35 6.83 13.70
CA PHE A 101 4.59 6.00 12.78
C PHE A 101 3.21 5.66 13.38
N LEU A 102 2.14 5.99 12.65
CA LEU A 102 0.76 5.83 13.10
C LEU A 102 -0.10 5.12 12.05
N LYS A 103 -1.17 4.49 12.53
CA LYS A 103 -2.21 3.83 11.74
C LYS A 103 -3.49 4.65 11.80
N GLY A 104 -4.09 4.89 10.64
CA GLY A 104 -5.40 5.52 10.50
C GLY A 104 -6.39 4.60 9.77
N SER A 105 -7.66 4.97 9.81
CA SER A 105 -8.74 4.26 9.10
C SER A 105 -9.72 5.24 8.45
N ILE A 106 -10.10 4.97 7.21
CA ILE A 106 -11.24 5.57 6.53
C ILE A 106 -12.44 4.66 6.74
N CYS A 107 -13.43 5.13 7.47
CA CYS A 107 -14.69 4.44 7.70
C CYS A 107 -15.77 5.06 6.81
N LEU A 108 -16.45 4.23 6.02
CA LEU A 108 -17.64 4.62 5.27
C LEU A 108 -18.86 3.99 5.91
N GLY A 109 -19.91 4.77 6.12
CA GLY A 109 -21.08 4.31 6.85
C GLY A 109 -22.34 5.13 6.58
N ARG A 110 -23.42 4.73 7.25
CA ARG A 110 -24.69 5.46 7.33
C ARG A 110 -25.30 5.21 8.70
N ASP A 111 -25.92 6.22 9.30
CA ASP A 111 -26.63 6.10 10.59
C ASP A 111 -25.78 5.43 11.69
N ASN A 112 -24.50 5.81 11.78
CA ASN A 112 -23.49 5.24 12.70
C ASN A 112 -23.10 3.76 12.47
N VAL A 113 -23.54 3.14 11.37
CA VAL A 113 -23.10 1.79 10.98
C VAL A 113 -21.93 1.91 10.01
N VAL A 114 -20.76 1.35 10.37
CA VAL A 114 -19.60 1.24 9.48
C VAL A 114 -19.82 0.07 8.53
N ILE A 115 -19.79 0.37 7.23
CA ILE A 115 -20.03 -0.59 6.15
C ILE A 115 -18.73 -0.99 5.48
N TYR A 116 -17.79 -0.05 5.38
CA TYR A 116 -16.47 -0.29 4.81
C TYR A 116 -15.40 0.40 5.64
N GLU A 117 -14.26 -0.26 5.82
CA GLU A 117 -13.10 0.31 6.51
C GLU A 117 -11.84 0.08 5.66
N LYS A 118 -11.06 1.16 5.45
CA LYS A 118 -9.75 1.11 4.82
C LYS A 118 -8.69 1.61 5.78
N THR A 119 -7.70 0.79 6.08
CA THR A 119 -6.51 1.23 6.82
C THR A 119 -5.54 2.00 5.92
N PHE A 120 -4.91 3.02 6.50
CA PHE A 120 -3.77 3.73 5.93
C PHE A 120 -2.73 4.03 7.02
N TYR A 121 -1.51 4.38 6.61
CA TYR A 121 -0.36 4.59 7.49
C TYR A 121 0.31 5.94 7.18
N PHE A 122 0.88 6.57 8.19
CA PHE A 122 1.55 7.86 8.06
C PHE A 122 2.55 8.07 9.20
N ILE A 123 3.48 9.00 9.01
CA ILE A 123 4.42 9.43 10.04
C ILE A 123 4.04 10.84 10.46
N LEU A 124 3.76 11.07 11.74
CA LEU A 124 3.30 12.38 12.23
C LEU A 124 4.40 13.12 12.97
N ASN A 125 4.48 14.45 12.74
CA ASN A 125 5.32 15.40 13.49
C ASN A 125 6.78 14.95 13.64
N GLN A 126 7.33 14.34 12.59
CA GLN A 126 8.76 14.10 12.48
C GLN A 126 9.37 15.13 11.54
N GLU A 127 10.62 15.52 11.83
CA GLU A 127 11.38 16.38 10.94
C GLU A 127 11.59 15.69 9.59
N ASP A 128 11.59 16.50 8.53
CA ASP A 128 11.83 15.98 7.18
C ASP A 128 13.30 15.59 7.05
N PRO A 129 13.59 14.45 6.41
CA PRO A 129 14.96 14.11 6.09
C PRO A 129 15.50 15.06 5.01
N ILE A 130 16.82 15.24 5.00
CA ILE A 130 17.54 16.01 3.97
C ILE A 130 17.49 15.28 2.63
N ILE A 131 17.62 13.95 2.69
CA ILE A 131 17.53 13.05 1.55
C ILE A 131 16.41 12.07 1.82
N GLU A 132 15.51 11.92 0.85
CA GLU A 132 14.42 10.94 0.87
C GLU A 132 14.29 10.31 -0.51
N THR A 133 14.29 8.98 -0.59
CA THR A 133 13.96 8.26 -1.82
C THR A 133 13.45 6.87 -1.50
N GLU A 134 12.31 6.54 -2.08
CA GLU A 134 11.78 5.18 -2.07
C GLU A 134 11.81 4.61 -3.50
N GLY A 135 12.30 3.38 -3.65
CA GLY A 135 12.42 2.73 -4.95
C GLY A 135 11.98 1.28 -4.90
N ILE A 136 11.33 0.83 -5.97
CA ILE A 136 10.72 -0.49 -6.10
C ILE A 136 11.12 -1.05 -7.46
N ILE A 137 11.88 -2.13 -7.47
CA ILE A 137 12.17 -2.92 -8.68
C ILE A 137 11.20 -4.09 -8.73
N LEU A 138 10.41 -4.16 -9.80
CA LEU A 138 9.52 -5.26 -10.10
C LEU A 138 10.14 -6.07 -11.24
N THR A 139 10.66 -7.26 -10.92
CA THR A 139 11.23 -8.16 -11.94
C THR A 139 10.26 -9.29 -12.22
N ILE A 140 9.62 -9.25 -13.38
CA ILE A 140 8.72 -10.30 -13.86
C ILE A 140 9.53 -11.26 -14.71
N HIS A 141 9.55 -12.53 -14.34
CA HIS A 141 10.23 -13.60 -15.06
C HIS A 141 9.29 -14.31 -16.04
N GLU A 142 9.82 -15.07 -16.99
CA GLU A 142 9.02 -15.78 -18.01
C GLU A 142 8.01 -16.77 -17.43
N ASN A 143 8.32 -17.36 -16.27
CA ASN A 143 7.44 -18.27 -15.55
C ASN A 143 6.45 -17.55 -14.61
N TYR A 144 6.29 -16.24 -14.77
CA TYR A 144 5.47 -15.38 -13.91
C TYR A 144 5.86 -15.44 -12.43
N THR A 145 7.13 -15.71 -12.14
CA THR A 145 7.71 -15.36 -10.85
C THR A 145 7.91 -13.84 -10.83
N LEU A 146 7.52 -13.19 -9.74
CA LEU A 146 7.83 -11.81 -9.44
C LEU A 146 8.91 -11.78 -8.37
N THR A 147 10.00 -11.08 -8.63
CA THR A 147 10.97 -10.67 -7.59
C THR A 147 10.82 -9.18 -7.39
N VAL A 148 10.61 -8.76 -6.13
CA VAL A 148 10.51 -7.36 -5.76
C VAL A 148 11.72 -6.98 -4.91
N TRP A 149 12.42 -5.94 -5.33
CA TRP A 149 13.44 -5.30 -4.53
C TRP A 149 12.99 -3.89 -4.17
N HIS A 150 12.77 -3.63 -2.88
CA HIS A 150 12.21 -2.38 -2.40
C HIS A 150 13.18 -1.77 -1.39
N TRP A 151 13.51 -0.49 -1.54
CA TRP A 151 14.30 0.26 -0.58
C TRP A 151 13.63 1.57 -0.21
N ASP A 152 13.94 2.02 1.00
CA ASP A 152 13.59 3.32 1.56
C ASP A 152 14.87 3.96 2.11
N ILE A 153 15.27 5.09 1.55
CA ILE A 153 16.47 5.83 1.93
C ILE A 153 16.05 7.15 2.56
N GLU A 154 16.51 7.38 3.78
CA GLU A 154 16.33 8.62 4.51
C GLU A 154 17.63 9.04 5.21
N ILE A 155 17.97 10.32 5.15
CA ILE A 155 19.14 10.87 5.87
C ILE A 155 18.78 12.21 6.53
N PRO A 156 18.89 12.33 7.87
CA PRO A 156 19.03 11.23 8.82
C PRO A 156 17.78 10.36 8.85
N TYR A 157 17.95 9.06 9.10
CA TYR A 157 16.82 8.16 9.36
C TYR A 157 16.30 8.42 10.77
N ARG A 158 15.00 8.73 10.92
CA ARG A 158 14.42 9.15 12.22
C ARG A 158 13.33 8.24 12.77
N THR A 159 12.79 7.34 11.95
CA THR A 159 11.86 6.32 12.41
C THR A 159 12.66 5.10 12.89
N GLU A 160 12.26 4.52 14.03
CA GLU A 160 12.87 3.28 14.53
C GLU A 160 12.53 2.07 13.65
N SER A 161 11.46 2.19 12.84
CA SER A 161 10.95 1.14 11.99
C SER A 161 10.43 1.64 10.65
N LYS A 162 10.35 0.76 9.65
CA LYS A 162 9.72 1.00 8.34
C LYS A 162 8.79 -0.14 7.97
N LEU A 163 7.54 0.21 7.71
CA LEU A 163 6.57 -0.70 7.11
C LEU A 163 6.67 -0.68 5.58
N PHE A 164 6.76 -1.87 4.99
CA PHE A 164 6.59 -2.12 3.57
C PHE A 164 5.32 -2.97 3.37
N ILE A 165 4.45 -2.56 2.44
CA ILE A 165 3.21 -3.28 2.13
C ILE A 165 3.39 -3.99 0.80
N ALA A 166 3.50 -5.32 0.85
CA ALA A 166 3.71 -6.19 -0.29
C ALA A 166 2.38 -6.85 -0.74
N PRO A 167 2.24 -7.16 -2.04
CA PRO A 167 1.11 -7.95 -2.53
C PRO A 167 1.15 -9.37 -1.97
N MET A 168 -0.03 -9.98 -1.82
CA MET A 168 -0.11 -11.43 -1.61
C MET A 168 0.35 -12.16 -2.87
N LEU A 169 1.42 -12.95 -2.74
CA LEU A 169 1.97 -13.77 -3.83
C LEU A 169 1.87 -15.25 -3.45
N LYS A 170 1.60 -16.11 -4.43
CA LYS A 170 1.69 -17.55 -4.22
C LYS A 170 3.14 -17.93 -3.98
N ASN A 171 3.41 -18.76 -2.97
CA ASN A 171 4.77 -19.11 -2.54
C ASN A 171 5.62 -17.87 -2.21
N PHE A 172 5.01 -16.87 -1.57
CA PHE A 172 5.74 -15.70 -1.08
C PHE A 172 6.91 -16.12 -0.18
N THR A 173 8.09 -15.58 -0.47
CA THR A 173 9.31 -15.83 0.30
C THR A 173 10.16 -14.57 0.37
N LEU A 174 10.67 -14.24 1.56
CA LEU A 174 11.75 -13.26 1.69
C LEU A 174 13.05 -13.88 1.13
N LEU A 175 13.85 -13.08 0.42
CA LEU A 175 15.20 -13.49 0.02
C LEU A 175 16.16 -13.28 1.19
N ARG A 176 16.06 -14.19 2.17
CA ARG A 176 16.84 -14.13 3.42
C ARG A 176 18.33 -14.05 3.16
N ASP A 177 18.86 -14.91 2.29
CA ASP A 177 20.29 -14.94 1.95
C ASP A 177 20.83 -13.59 1.50
N TYR A 178 20.01 -12.76 0.84
CA TYR A 178 20.39 -11.40 0.49
C TYR A 178 20.27 -10.46 1.70
N LEU A 179 19.14 -10.50 2.40
CA LEU A 179 18.83 -9.60 3.50
C LEU A 179 19.78 -9.77 4.70
N GLU A 180 20.34 -10.96 4.89
CA GLU A 180 21.36 -11.21 5.92
C GLU A 180 22.57 -10.27 5.78
N TYR A 181 22.91 -9.86 4.55
CA TYR A 181 24.08 -9.02 4.26
C TYR A 181 23.76 -7.59 3.85
N GLU A 182 22.54 -7.32 3.41
CA GLU A 182 22.23 -6.05 2.72
C GLU A 182 20.93 -5.38 3.19
N VAL A 183 20.29 -5.82 4.30
CA VAL A 183 19.03 -5.23 4.81
C VAL A 183 19.12 -3.72 5.11
N TYR A 184 20.27 -3.21 5.56
CA TYR A 184 20.45 -1.78 5.85
C TYR A 184 21.26 -1.11 4.76
N VAL A 185 20.91 0.11 4.39
CA VAL A 185 21.66 0.86 3.37
C VAL A 185 22.82 1.59 4.02
N GLY A 186 24.06 1.20 3.69
CA GLY A 186 25.26 1.83 4.24
C GLY A 186 25.82 2.96 3.38
N ARG A 187 25.82 2.78 2.05
CA ARG A 187 26.26 3.80 1.09
C ARG A 187 25.19 4.01 0.03
N ILE A 188 24.96 5.28 -0.30
CA ILE A 188 24.03 5.70 -1.34
C ILE A 188 24.74 6.37 -2.49
N MET A 189 24.08 6.40 -3.64
CA MET A 189 24.54 7.08 -4.83
C MET A 189 23.36 7.64 -5.61
N TYR A 190 23.47 8.89 -6.07
CA TYR A 190 22.43 9.51 -6.87
C TYR A 190 22.55 9.08 -8.34
N ARG A 191 21.46 8.57 -8.92
CA ARG A 191 21.36 8.18 -10.34
C ARG A 191 19.95 8.38 -10.87
N SER A 192 19.83 9.01 -12.04
CA SER A 192 18.55 9.17 -12.77
C SER A 192 17.40 9.75 -11.93
N GLY A 193 17.68 10.74 -11.07
CA GLY A 193 16.66 11.37 -10.24
C GLY A 193 16.45 10.73 -8.87
N ALA A 194 17.00 9.53 -8.62
CA ALA A 194 16.78 8.77 -7.41
C ALA A 194 18.09 8.49 -6.65
N TRP A 195 18.02 8.40 -5.32
CA TRP A 195 19.10 7.83 -4.52
C TRP A 195 18.97 6.31 -4.47
N TRP A 196 20.07 5.63 -4.79
CA TRP A 196 20.16 4.17 -4.86
C TRP A 196 20.99 3.60 -3.72
N PRO A 197 20.64 2.39 -3.22
CA PRO A 197 21.53 1.62 -2.36
C PRO A 197 22.73 1.15 -3.19
N LEU A 198 23.94 1.60 -2.85
CA LEU A 198 25.19 1.19 -3.51
C LEU A 198 25.89 0.06 -2.74
N ARG A 199 25.79 0.09 -1.41
CA ARG A 199 26.34 -0.95 -0.53
C ARG A 199 25.51 -0.99 0.74
N GLY A 200 25.12 -2.19 1.15
CA GLY A 200 24.39 -2.41 2.37
C GLY A 200 25.25 -2.90 3.52
N PHE A 201 24.58 -3.03 4.66
CA PHE A 201 25.04 -3.71 5.84
C PHE A 201 24.05 -4.83 6.18
N GLY A 202 24.61 -5.90 6.72
CA GLY A 202 23.85 -7.05 7.16
C GLY A 202 23.31 -6.89 8.58
N VAL A 203 22.62 -7.93 9.04
CA VAL A 203 22.06 -7.97 10.40
C VAL A 203 23.12 -7.94 11.51
N HIS A 204 24.38 -8.25 11.17
CA HIS A 204 25.51 -8.26 12.09
C HIS A 204 25.80 -6.89 12.72
N ILE A 205 25.48 -5.77 12.06
CA ILE A 205 25.78 -4.43 12.61
C ILE A 205 24.94 -4.13 13.86
N VAL A 206 23.82 -4.83 14.03
CA VAL A 206 22.90 -4.67 15.17
C VAL A 206 22.91 -5.89 16.11
N ASN A 207 23.76 -6.89 15.86
CA ASN A 207 23.83 -8.15 16.60
C ASN A 207 22.45 -8.84 16.77
N LYS A 208 21.66 -8.90 15.69
CA LYS A 208 20.34 -9.53 15.64
C LYS A 208 20.27 -10.54 14.50
N THR A 209 19.28 -11.43 14.54
CA THR A 209 18.91 -12.28 13.40
C THR A 209 17.90 -11.57 12.50
N LEU A 210 17.68 -12.05 11.28
CA LEU A 210 16.60 -11.52 10.43
C LEU A 210 15.21 -11.68 11.08
N ASP A 211 15.00 -12.78 11.82
CA ASP A 211 13.76 -13.04 12.53
C ASP A 211 13.47 -12.01 13.63
N ASP A 212 14.52 -11.47 14.26
CA ASP A 212 14.38 -10.40 15.25
C ASP A 212 14.06 -9.04 14.61
N LEU A 213 14.38 -8.86 13.33
CA LEU A 213 14.26 -7.59 12.62
C LEU A 213 12.95 -7.46 11.84
N PHE A 214 12.44 -8.58 11.34
CA PHE A 214 11.25 -8.60 10.48
C PHE A 214 10.03 -9.09 11.23
N ASP A 215 9.07 -8.20 11.43
CA ASP A 215 7.70 -8.57 11.80
C ASP A 215 6.87 -8.68 10.51
N ILE A 216 6.50 -9.92 10.17
CA ILE A 216 5.76 -10.24 8.95
C ILE A 216 4.35 -10.66 9.32
N ARG A 217 3.36 -9.95 8.78
CA ARG A 217 1.95 -10.24 9.03
C ARG A 217 1.17 -10.32 7.74
N VAL A 218 0.21 -11.23 7.70
CA VAL A 218 -0.79 -11.29 6.65
C VAL A 218 -2.04 -10.57 7.15
N GLU A 219 -2.44 -9.51 6.45
CA GLU A 219 -3.67 -8.78 6.75
C GLU A 219 -4.50 -8.62 5.47
N ASN A 220 -5.71 -9.16 5.46
CA ASN A 220 -6.58 -9.25 4.28
C ASN A 220 -5.86 -9.99 3.12
N ASN A 221 -5.52 -9.27 2.05
CA ASN A 221 -4.84 -9.79 0.86
C ASN A 221 -3.47 -9.13 0.65
N LEU A 222 -2.82 -8.73 1.75
CA LEU A 222 -1.54 -8.04 1.76
C LEU A 222 -0.59 -8.69 2.76
N ILE A 223 0.70 -8.48 2.53
CA ILE A 223 1.76 -8.84 3.45
C ILE A 223 2.36 -7.55 3.99
N LEU A 224 2.31 -7.39 5.31
CA LEU A 224 2.93 -6.30 6.03
C LEU A 224 4.32 -6.77 6.45
N LEU A 225 5.36 -6.12 5.91
CA LEU A 225 6.76 -6.38 6.23
C LEU A 225 7.28 -5.19 7.02
N ASN A 226 7.38 -5.33 8.34
CA ASN A 226 7.89 -4.27 9.19
C ASN A 226 9.34 -4.56 9.57
N VAL A 227 10.26 -3.67 9.19
CA VAL A 227 11.62 -3.68 9.71
C VAL A 227 11.60 -2.91 11.02
N THR A 228 11.75 -3.61 12.13
CA THR A 228 11.42 -3.14 13.48
C THR A 228 12.55 -2.38 14.17
N PHE A 229 13.75 -2.40 13.60
CA PHE A 229 14.91 -1.70 14.13
C PHE A 229 15.79 -1.19 12.98
N ILE A 230 16.11 0.10 13.01
CA ILE A 230 16.99 0.74 12.03
C ILE A 230 18.10 1.48 12.79
N PRO A 231 19.38 1.08 12.64
CA PRO A 231 20.48 1.69 13.37
C PRO A 231 20.80 3.10 12.83
N ASN A 232 21.31 3.97 13.71
CA ASN A 232 21.56 5.38 13.38
C ASN A 232 22.54 5.61 12.23
N GLU A 233 23.47 4.67 12.02
CA GLU A 233 24.43 4.70 10.93
C GLU A 233 23.86 4.27 9.57
N ALA A 234 22.67 3.65 9.56
CA ALA A 234 21.98 3.30 8.32
C ALA A 234 21.42 4.56 7.65
N ARG A 235 21.52 4.57 6.33
CA ARG A 235 20.96 5.61 5.45
C ARG A 235 19.61 5.20 4.87
N GLY A 236 19.06 4.09 5.33
CA GLY A 236 17.90 3.46 4.74
C GLY A 236 17.84 1.98 5.03
N VAL A 237 16.80 1.36 4.50
CA VAL A 237 16.46 -0.05 4.70
C VAL A 237 15.94 -0.64 3.39
N THR A 238 16.20 -1.91 3.16
CA THR A 238 15.69 -2.65 2.00
C THR A 238 15.00 -3.94 2.41
N VAL A 239 14.01 -4.31 1.62
CA VAL A 239 13.33 -5.61 1.68
C VAL A 239 13.33 -6.23 0.29
N VAL A 240 13.55 -7.54 0.24
CA VAL A 240 13.55 -8.29 -1.01
C VAL A 240 12.74 -9.55 -0.84
N TYR A 241 11.80 -9.75 -1.75
CA TYR A 241 10.90 -10.89 -1.70
C TYR A 241 10.57 -11.37 -3.10
N LYS A 242 10.12 -12.62 -3.18
CA LYS A 242 9.64 -13.21 -4.42
C LYS A 242 8.39 -14.04 -4.19
N GLY A 243 7.70 -14.32 -5.28
CA GLY A 243 6.61 -15.27 -5.33
C GLY A 243 6.09 -15.41 -6.75
N VAL A 244 4.98 -16.11 -6.92
CA VAL A 244 4.33 -16.31 -8.21
C VAL A 244 3.13 -15.38 -8.31
N ILE A 245 3.01 -14.70 -9.45
CA ILE A 245 1.86 -13.88 -9.83
C ILE A 245 0.98 -14.63 -10.82
N GLU A 246 -0.31 -14.33 -10.82
CA GLU A 246 -1.28 -14.93 -11.75
C GLU A 246 -1.74 -13.86 -12.74
N PRO A 247 -1.09 -13.73 -13.91
CA PRO A 247 -1.48 -12.76 -14.92
C PRO A 247 -2.78 -13.18 -15.61
N THR A 248 -3.56 -12.20 -16.06
CA THR A 248 -4.66 -12.44 -16.99
C THR A 248 -4.14 -12.22 -18.42
N CYS A 249 -3.92 -13.31 -19.16
CA CYS A 249 -3.37 -13.27 -20.50
C CYS A 249 -4.39 -13.65 -21.59
N THR A 250 -4.37 -12.90 -22.69
CA THR A 250 -4.89 -13.28 -24.00
C THR A 250 -3.72 -13.60 -24.92
N TRP A 251 -3.96 -14.01 -26.18
CA TRP A 251 -2.94 -14.53 -27.09
C TRP A 251 -1.68 -13.67 -27.27
N LYS A 252 -1.75 -12.36 -27.04
CA LYS A 252 -0.59 -11.47 -27.12
C LYS A 252 -0.50 -10.44 -26.01
N HIS A 253 -1.43 -10.44 -25.06
CA HIS A 253 -1.56 -9.35 -24.10
C HIS A 253 -1.85 -9.89 -22.71
N CYS A 254 -1.01 -9.52 -21.75
CA CYS A 254 -1.11 -9.94 -20.37
C CYS A 254 -1.29 -8.74 -19.46
N VAL A 255 -2.09 -8.93 -18.41
CA VAL A 255 -2.31 -7.94 -17.36
C VAL A 255 -1.90 -8.54 -16.03
N VAL A 256 -1.02 -7.84 -15.32
CA VAL A 256 -0.64 -8.15 -13.94
C VAL A 256 -1.21 -7.07 -13.03
N LYS A 257 -1.88 -7.51 -11.97
CA LYS A 257 -2.43 -6.64 -10.93
C LYS A 257 -1.77 -6.96 -9.60
N LEU A 258 -1.19 -5.96 -8.95
CA LEU A 258 -0.51 -6.09 -7.67
C LEU A 258 -1.09 -5.08 -6.69
N ASN A 259 -1.46 -5.52 -5.49
CA ASN A 259 -1.81 -4.59 -4.43
C ASN A 259 -0.56 -4.22 -3.62
N MET A 260 -0.16 -2.96 -3.65
CA MET A 260 0.97 -2.42 -2.89
C MET A 260 0.48 -1.39 -1.88
N GLY A 261 1.36 -0.73 -1.12
CA GLY A 261 0.94 0.33 -0.22
C GLY A 261 2.05 1.02 0.56
N PHE A 262 1.67 2.13 1.21
CA PHE A 262 2.50 2.98 2.06
C PHE A 262 3.86 3.31 1.44
N ASN A 263 3.84 4.23 0.47
CA ASN A 263 5.05 4.67 -0.23
C ASN A 263 5.11 6.19 -0.35
N ASN A 264 6.30 6.75 -0.22
CA ASN A 264 6.57 8.16 -0.44
C ASN A 264 7.19 8.40 -1.83
N LYS A 265 6.36 8.88 -2.76
CA LYS A 265 6.77 9.25 -4.12
C LYS A 265 7.68 8.19 -4.80
N PRO A 266 7.24 6.92 -4.84
CA PRO A 266 8.10 5.82 -5.23
C PRO A 266 8.57 5.92 -6.69
N TYR A 267 9.82 5.53 -6.91
CA TYR A 267 10.33 5.15 -8.24
C TYR A 267 10.06 3.67 -8.50
N PHE A 268 9.36 3.37 -9.59
CA PHE A 268 9.16 2.00 -10.07
C PHE A 268 10.11 1.70 -11.21
N TYR A 269 10.91 0.65 -11.05
CA TYR A 269 11.75 0.06 -12.08
C TYR A 269 11.14 -1.29 -12.47
N ILE A 270 10.59 -1.39 -13.67
CA ILE A 270 9.88 -2.58 -14.13
C ILE A 270 10.77 -3.32 -15.12
N LEU A 271 11.22 -4.50 -14.71
CA LEU A 271 12.02 -5.41 -15.51
C LEU A 271 11.12 -6.53 -16.03
N ILE A 272 10.97 -6.62 -17.35
CA ILE A 272 10.19 -7.67 -18.01
C ILE A 272 11.05 -8.43 -19.03
N PRO A 273 10.71 -9.68 -19.39
CA PRO A 273 11.47 -10.42 -20.40
C PRO A 273 11.47 -9.68 -21.72
N GLY A 274 12.61 -9.69 -22.43
CA GLY A 274 12.84 -8.80 -23.58
C GLY A 274 11.90 -8.97 -24.77
N LYS A 275 11.17 -10.09 -24.84
CA LYS A 275 10.13 -10.36 -25.85
C LYS A 275 8.80 -9.64 -25.58
N TYR A 276 8.68 -8.97 -24.44
CA TYR A 276 7.49 -8.22 -24.05
C TYR A 276 7.76 -6.72 -24.00
N ASP A 277 6.73 -5.92 -24.29
CA ASP A 277 6.71 -4.47 -24.07
C ASP A 277 5.63 -4.07 -23.08
N ILE A 278 5.88 -3.07 -22.24
CA ILE A 278 4.83 -2.42 -21.45
C ILE A 278 3.99 -1.53 -22.37
N THR A 279 2.68 -1.77 -22.40
CA THR A 279 1.72 -0.98 -23.16
C THR A 279 0.95 0.01 -22.30
N LEU A 280 0.79 -0.30 -21.01
CA LEU A 280 0.05 0.52 -20.07
C LEU A 280 0.55 0.25 -18.65
N PHE A 281 0.78 1.33 -17.90
CA PHE A 281 1.10 1.28 -16.48
C PHE A 281 0.08 2.13 -15.73
N LYS A 282 -0.54 1.55 -14.70
CA LYS A 282 -1.52 2.26 -13.85
C LYS A 282 -1.16 2.16 -12.37
N VAL A 283 -1.36 3.27 -11.67
CA VAL A 283 -1.47 3.32 -10.20
C VAL A 283 -2.91 3.68 -9.89
N SER A 284 -3.64 2.74 -9.32
CA SER A 284 -5.10 2.77 -9.21
C SER A 284 -5.74 3.05 -10.59
N GLU A 285 -6.56 4.09 -10.71
CA GLU A 285 -7.15 4.51 -11.99
C GLU A 285 -6.27 5.47 -12.81
N GLU A 286 -5.12 5.92 -12.26
CA GLU A 286 -4.24 6.88 -12.93
C GLU A 286 -3.31 6.17 -13.92
N VAL A 287 -3.48 6.49 -15.21
CA VAL A 287 -2.58 6.02 -16.28
C VAL A 287 -1.31 6.87 -16.27
N LEU A 288 -0.16 6.21 -16.22
CA LEU A 288 1.14 6.87 -16.11
C LEU A 288 2.05 6.44 -17.25
N ASN A 289 2.84 7.40 -17.72
CA ASN A 289 3.83 7.16 -18.76
C ASN A 289 5.08 6.55 -18.16
N THR A 290 5.56 5.47 -18.79
CA THR A 290 6.85 4.87 -18.49
C THR A 290 7.90 5.34 -19.49
N VAL A 291 9.15 5.45 -19.06
CA VAL A 291 10.31 5.69 -19.94
C VAL A 291 11.24 4.49 -19.89
N GLU A 292 11.92 4.16 -20.97
CA GLU A 292 12.93 3.10 -20.94
C GLU A 292 14.11 3.46 -20.02
N CYS A 293 14.68 2.47 -19.34
CA CYS A 293 15.85 2.63 -18.49
C CYS A 293 16.99 1.68 -18.86
N ILE A 294 18.21 2.05 -18.47
CA ILE A 294 19.44 1.32 -18.81
C ILE A 294 19.82 0.24 -17.79
N TYR A 295 18.93 -0.06 -16.84
CA TYR A 295 19.20 -0.98 -15.72
C TYR A 295 18.77 -2.42 -16.01
N ALA A 296 18.38 -2.72 -17.25
CA ALA A 296 17.96 -4.07 -17.62
C ALA A 296 19.16 -5.04 -17.63
N PRO A 297 19.08 -6.18 -16.91
CA PRO A 297 20.01 -7.27 -17.15
C PRO A 297 19.81 -7.85 -18.56
N ARG A 298 20.79 -8.62 -19.03
CA ARG A 298 20.69 -9.31 -20.33
C ARG A 298 19.42 -10.16 -20.41
N GLY A 299 18.65 -10.00 -21.48
CA GLY A 299 17.39 -10.72 -21.69
C GLY A 299 16.15 -10.03 -21.12
N PHE A 300 16.30 -8.86 -20.52
CA PHE A 300 15.18 -8.06 -20.00
C PHE A 300 15.11 -6.69 -20.70
N LYS A 301 13.92 -6.10 -20.68
CA LYS A 301 13.67 -4.67 -20.92
C LYS A 301 13.40 -3.99 -19.58
N CYS A 302 13.79 -2.71 -19.45
CA CYS A 302 13.63 -1.92 -18.22
C CYS A 302 12.79 -0.69 -18.52
N TYR A 303 11.78 -0.46 -17.70
CA TYR A 303 10.95 0.74 -17.72
C TYR A 303 10.98 1.43 -16.36
N LEU A 304 10.99 2.75 -16.37
CA LEU A 304 11.02 3.62 -15.21
C LEU A 304 9.76 4.49 -15.17
N MET A 305 9.17 4.61 -13.99
CA MET A 305 8.08 5.53 -13.70
C MET A 305 8.27 6.09 -12.28
N LYS A 306 8.16 7.41 -12.10
CA LYS A 306 8.14 8.04 -10.78
C LYS A 306 6.74 8.52 -10.44
N TYR A 307 6.18 8.07 -9.32
CA TYR A 307 4.90 8.58 -8.84
C TYR A 307 5.12 9.83 -7.99
N GLU A 308 4.47 10.95 -8.33
CA GLU A 308 4.76 12.25 -7.70
C GLU A 308 4.06 12.46 -6.36
N LYS A 309 3.20 11.53 -5.93
CA LYS A 309 2.44 11.61 -4.67
C LYS A 309 2.89 10.54 -3.71
N ALA A 310 2.73 10.81 -2.41
CA ALA A 310 2.76 9.77 -1.40
C ALA A 310 1.41 9.05 -1.38
N ILE A 311 1.45 7.73 -1.21
CA ILE A 311 0.27 6.88 -1.09
C ILE A 311 0.28 6.28 0.30
N LEU A 312 -0.68 6.65 1.13
CA LEU A 312 -0.75 6.30 2.54
C LEU A 312 -1.48 4.97 2.79
N SER A 313 -2.36 4.58 1.86
CA SER A 313 -3.12 3.33 1.92
C SER A 313 -2.52 2.26 1.01
N SER A 314 -3.15 1.08 0.98
CA SER A 314 -2.91 0.17 -0.13
C SER A 314 -3.58 0.67 -1.42
N TYR A 315 -3.02 0.32 -2.58
CA TYR A 315 -3.46 0.71 -3.92
C TYR A 315 -3.21 -0.42 -4.94
N GLU A 316 -3.97 -0.44 -6.02
CA GLU A 316 -3.74 -1.38 -7.13
C GLU A 316 -2.68 -0.85 -8.10
N LEU A 317 -1.71 -1.68 -8.47
CA LEU A 317 -0.77 -1.43 -9.55
C LEU A 317 -1.13 -2.36 -10.72
N GLN A 318 -1.36 -1.80 -11.90
CA GLN A 318 -1.64 -2.61 -13.10
C GLN A 318 -0.55 -2.44 -14.16
N LEU A 319 0.00 -3.56 -14.61
CA LEU A 319 0.99 -3.64 -15.67
C LEU A 319 0.37 -4.39 -16.84
N HIS A 320 0.29 -3.73 -17.99
CA HIS A 320 -0.13 -4.35 -19.23
C HIS A 320 1.09 -4.54 -20.10
N PHE A 321 1.28 -5.75 -20.60
CA PHE A 321 2.38 -6.07 -21.48
C PHE A 321 1.91 -6.89 -22.68
N LYS A 322 2.55 -6.65 -23.81
CA LYS A 322 2.30 -7.34 -25.07
C LYS A 322 3.54 -8.11 -25.52
N GLU A 323 3.36 -9.27 -26.13
CA GLU A 323 4.45 -9.98 -26.81
C GLU A 323 4.67 -9.35 -28.19
N GLU A 324 5.93 -9.06 -28.54
CA GLU A 324 6.31 -8.53 -29.86
C GLU A 324 6.00 -9.51 -31.00
#